data_AF-A0A927AMM4-F1
#
_entry.id   AF-A0A927AMM4-F1
#
_cell.length_a   1.000
_cell.length_b   1.000
_cell.length_c   1.000
_cell.angle_alpha   90.00
_cell.angle_beta   90.00
_cell.angle_gamma   90.00
#
_symmetry.space_group_name_H-M   'P 1'
#
loop_
_entity.id
_entity.type
_entity.pdbx_description
1 polymer ?
#
loop_
_entity_poly.entity_id
_entity_poly.type
_entity_poly.pdbx_seq_one_letter_code
_entity_poly.pdbx_strand_id
1 'polypeptide(L)' 'MTLQQQIWRSTDAGLEQDRQAYKKAIEENRMPAMIPIWEYTLQLIEMQINVRMKYKQSPQATNQEELPF' A
#
# COMPACT_ATOMS: atom_id res chain seq x y z
N MET A 1 -11.23 6.77 -9.94
CA MET A 1 -10.09 6.75 -9.01
C MET A 1 -9.63 5.32 -8.90
N THR A 2 -8.34 5.03 -9.14
CA THR A 2 -7.83 3.64 -9.13
C THR A 2 -7.47 3.20 -7.72
N LEU A 3 -7.44 1.88 -7.48
CA LEU A 3 -7.01 1.29 -6.20
C LEU A 3 -5.61 1.79 -5.78
N GLN A 4 -4.70 1.87 -6.74
CA GLN A 4 -3.35 2.37 -6.52
C GLN A 4 -3.34 3.85 -6.08
N GLN A 5 -4.20 4.70 -6.65
CA GLN A 5 -4.34 6.09 -6.23
C GLN A 5 -4.93 6.22 -4.82
N GLN A 6 -5.85 5.33 -4.42
CA GLN A 6 -6.38 5.28 -3.06
C GLN A 6 -5.28 4.91 -2.07
N ILE A 7 -4.55 3.81 -2.31
CA ILE A 7 -3.42 3.36 -1.50
C ILE A 7 -2.35 4.46 -1.39
N TRP A 8 -2.05 5.17 -2.48
CA TRP A 8 -1.08 6.25 -2.46
C TRP A 8 -1.48 7.41 -1.54
N ARG A 9 -2.78 7.74 -1.48
CA ARG A 9 -3.33 8.83 -0.63
C ARG A 9 -3.63 8.40 0.81
N SER A 10 -3.68 7.10 1.12
CA SER A 10 -3.95 6.59 2.47
C SER A 10 -2.87 7.00 3.47
N THR A 11 -3.22 7.18 4.73
CA THR A 11 -2.25 7.42 5.81
C THR A 11 -1.46 6.13 6.11
N ASP A 12 -0.29 6.26 6.74
CA ASP A 12 0.49 5.07 7.15
C ASP A 12 -0.32 4.14 8.08
N ALA A 13 -1.08 4.72 9.01
CA ALA A 13 -1.98 3.98 9.89
C ALA A 13 -3.10 3.28 9.11
N GLY A 14 -3.67 3.95 8.10
CA GLY A 14 -4.69 3.34 7.22
C GLY A 14 -4.14 2.17 6.42
N LEU A 15 -2.96 2.33 5.81
CA LEU A 15 -2.28 1.26 5.08
C LEU A 15 -1.96 0.06 5.98
N GLU A 16 -1.52 0.30 7.21
CA GLU A 16 -1.25 -0.78 8.16
C GLU A 16 -2.54 -1.49 8.58
N GLN A 17 -3.62 -0.75 8.86
CA GLN A 17 -4.92 -1.33 9.19
C GLN A 17 -5.45 -2.19 8.04
N ASP A 18 -5.40 -1.69 6.80
CA ASP A 18 -5.84 -2.42 5.61
C ASP A 18 -4.98 -3.67 5.40
N ARG A 19 -3.66 -3.57 5.57
CA ARG A 19 -2.74 -4.72 5.49
C ARG A 19 -3.15 -5.84 6.44
N GLN A 20 -3.42 -5.52 7.69
CA GLN A 20 -3.84 -6.50 8.70
C GLN A 20 -5.21 -7.12 8.37
N ALA A 21 -6.15 -6.30 7.91
CA ALA A 21 -7.47 -6.76 7.52
C ALA A 21 -7.42 -7.76 6.35
N TYR A 22 -6.64 -7.46 5.30
CA TYR A 22 -6.48 -8.37 4.16
C TYR A 22 -5.72 -9.65 4.55
N LYS A 23 -4.64 -9.57 5.34
CA LYS A 23 -3.93 -10.77 5.84
C LYS A 23 -4.87 -11.69 6.60
N LYS A 24 -5.63 -11.13 7.55
CA LYS A 24 -6.60 -11.88 8.33
C LYS A 24 -7.71 -12.50 7.46
N ALA A 25 -8.21 -11.77 6.46
CA ALA A 25 -9.26 -12.28 5.57
C ALA A 25 -8.77 -13.46 4.70
N ILE A 26 -7.50 -13.42 4.27
CA ILE A 26 -6.85 -14.51 3.52
C ILE A 26 -6.62 -15.72 4.45
N GLU A 27 -6.05 -15.50 5.64
CA GLU A 27 -5.79 -16.55 6.64
C GLU A 27 -7.08 -17.26 7.09
N GLU A 28 -8.16 -16.52 7.33
CA GLU A 28 -9.46 -17.08 7.71
C GLU A 28 -10.24 -17.66 6.53
N ASN A 29 -9.69 -17.58 5.31
CA ASN A 29 -10.33 -18.06 4.08
C ASN A 29 -11.79 -17.57 3.93
N ARG A 30 -12.07 -16.32 4.32
CA ARG A 30 -13.45 -15.81 4.44
C ARG A 30 -14.23 -15.86 3.13
N MET A 31 -13.54 -15.61 2.02
CA MET A 31 -14.08 -15.74 0.66
C MET A 31 -12.96 -16.18 -0.30
N PRO A 32 -12.86 -17.48 -0.61
CA PRO A 32 -11.78 -18.01 -1.43
C PRO A 32 -11.65 -17.32 -2.80
N ALA A 33 -12.78 -16.99 -3.43
CA ALA A 33 -12.81 -16.30 -4.73
C ALA A 33 -12.21 -14.88 -4.70
N MET A 34 -12.19 -14.24 -3.53
CA MET A 34 -11.64 -12.90 -3.35
C MET A 34 -10.16 -12.89 -2.96
N ILE A 35 -9.60 -14.05 -2.56
CA ILE A 35 -8.19 -14.17 -2.15
C ILE A 35 -7.23 -13.55 -3.17
N PRO A 36 -7.33 -13.82 -4.49
CA PRO A 36 -6.41 -13.25 -5.47
C PRO A 36 -6.45 -11.71 -5.52
N ILE A 37 -7.64 -11.13 -5.30
CA ILE A 37 -7.83 -9.68 -5.28
C ILE A 37 -7.24 -9.08 -4.00
N TRP A 38 -7.41 -9.75 -2.86
CA TRP A 38 -6.83 -9.34 -1.58
C TRP A 38 -5.31 -9.47 -1.57
N GLU A 39 -4.75 -10.53 -2.15
CA GLU A 39 -3.30 -10.71 -2.33
C GLU A 39 -2.71 -9.59 -3.21
N TYR A 40 -3.37 -9.28 -4.33
CA TYR A 40 -2.94 -8.17 -5.18
C TYR A 40 -3.00 -6.82 -4.44
N THR A 41 -4.08 -6.58 -3.69
CA THR A 41 -4.22 -5.35 -2.90
C THR A 41 -3.15 -5.27 -1.80
N LEU A 42 -2.85 -6.39 -1.15
CA LEU A 42 -1.81 -6.50 -0.14
C LEU A 42 -0.43 -6.15 -0.71
N GLN A 43 -0.10 -6.66 -1.90
CA GLN A 43 1.17 -6.34 -2.58
C GLN A 43 1.31 -4.85 -2.85
N LEU A 44 0.25 -4.18 -3.30
CA LEU A 44 0.25 -2.73 -3.52
C LEU A 44 0.46 -1.94 -2.22
N ILE A 45 -0.17 -2.37 -1.13
CA ILE A 45 0.00 -1.77 0.20
C ILE A 45 1.44 -1.94 0.68
N GLU A 46 1.98 -3.16 0.60
CA GLU A 46 3.36 -3.45 1.02
C GLU A 46 4.38 -2.67 0.19
N MET A 47 4.17 -2.56 -1.13
CA MET A 47 4.99 -1.71 -2.00
C MET A 47 4.97 -0.25 -1.54
N GLN A 48 3.79 0.32 -1.27
CA GLN A 48 3.66 1.71 -0.83
C GLN A 48 4.31 1.96 0.54
N ILE A 49 4.15 1.04 1.49
CA ILE A 49 4.82 1.11 2.81
C ILE A 49 6.34 1.11 2.61
N ASN A 50 6.85 0.22 1.75
CA ASN A 50 8.28 0.09 1.48
C ASN A 50 8.84 1.36 0.79
N VAL A 51 8.10 1.93 -0.16
CA VAL A 51 8.42 3.22 -0.78
C VAL A 51 8.51 4.32 0.29
N ARG A 52 7.51 4.43 1.18
CA ARG A 52 7.52 5.44 2.25
C ARG A 52 8.66 5.23 3.25
N MET A 53 8.98 3.98 3.59
CA MET A 53 10.12 3.66 4.45
C MET A 53 11.45 4.10 3.82
N LYS A 54 11.64 3.86 2.53
CA LYS A 54 12.83 4.33 1.78
C LYS A 54 12.95 5.86 1.80
N TYR A 55 11.85 6.58 1.56
CA TYR A 55 11.83 8.05 1.64
C TYR A 55 12.07 8.58 3.06
N LYS A 56 11.54 7.91 4.10
CA LYS A 56 11.80 8.29 5.50
C LYS A 56 13.25 8.06 5.93
N GLN A 57 13.88 6.99 5.43
CA GLN A 57 15.27 6.64 5.75
C GLN A 57 16.29 7.46 4.95
N SER A 58 15.89 8.05 3.82
CA SER A 58 16.73 8.93 3.01
C SER A 58 16.18 10.36 3.07
N PRO A 59 16.48 11.16 4.11
CA PRO A 59 16.10 12.58 4.17
C PRO A 59 16.82 13.47 3.12
N GLN A 60 17.42 12.89 2.08
CA GLN A 60 18.08 13.57 0.95
C GLN A 60 17.23 13.52 -0.33
N ALA A 61 15.97 13.92 -0.23
CA ALA A 61 15.19 14.40 -1.37
C ALA A 61 14.39 15.63 -0.96
N THR A 62 15.03 16.54 -0.23
CA THR A 62 14.53 17.90 -0.05
C THR A 62 14.95 18.69 -1.29
N ASN A 63 13.96 19.10 -2.07
CA ASN A 63 14.00 20.01 -3.24
C ASN A 63 14.16 19.36 -4.63
N GLN A 64 13.12 19.58 -5.44
CA GLN A 64 13.12 19.64 -6.91
C GLN A 64 13.32 18.32 -7.66
N GLU A 65 12.21 17.66 -7.97
CA GLU A 65 11.99 17.15 -9.33
C GLU A 65 10.49 17.26 -9.63
N GLU A 66 10.12 18.38 -10.27
CA GLU A 66 8.86 18.48 -11.01
C GLU A 66 8.80 17.31 -12.00
N LEU A 67 7.81 16.45 -11.86
CA LEU A 67 7.53 15.40 -12.84
C LEU A 67 7.15 16.06 -14.17
N PRO A 68 7.83 15.76 -15.30
CA PRO A 68 7.34 16.16 -16.60
C PRO A 68 6.12 15.29 -16.95
N PHE A 69 4.99 15.99 -17.16
CA PHE A 69 3.75 15.65 -17.90
C PHE A 69 3.26 14.20 -17.92
#